data_AF-A0A7S1XYH5-F1
#
_entry.id   AF-A0A7S1XYH5-F1
#
_cell.length_a   1.000
_cell.length_b   1.000
_cell.length_c   1.000
_cell.angle_alpha   90.00
_cell.angle_beta   90.00
_cell.angle_gamma   90.00
#
_symmetry.space_group_name_H-M   'P 1'
#
loop_
_entity.id
_entity.type
_entity.pdbx_description
1 polymer ?
#
loop_
_entity_poly.entity_id
_entity_poly.type
_entity_poly.pdbx_seq_one_letter_code
_entity_poly.pdbx_strand_id
1 'polypeptide(L)'
;VDAAAAEVQQRFPDEAKPLYGIVNNAGIGPGNGIAPILATNLYGAMHVCEAFLPLLQKPGGRVVNIASASGPMFVADLPPSAEGRRVLTHPLESSHDELMALA
;
A
#
# COMPACT_ATOMS: atom_id res chain seq x y z
N VAL A 1 -9.30 -0.10 -10.78
CA VAL A 1 -9.06 -1.23 -9.84
C VAL A 1 -10.35 -2.01 -9.62
N ASP A 2 -11.46 -1.34 -9.35
CA ASP A 2 -12.77 -2.00 -9.09
C ASP A 2 -13.23 -2.96 -10.18
N ALA A 3 -13.09 -2.56 -11.45
CA ALA A 3 -13.42 -3.44 -12.59
C ALA A 3 -12.62 -4.75 -12.56
N ALA A 4 -11.35 -4.71 -12.12
CA ALA A 4 -10.54 -5.91 -11.99
C ALA A 4 -10.95 -6.77 -10.79
N ALA A 5 -11.38 -6.17 -9.68
CA ALA A 5 -11.92 -6.91 -8.55
C ALA A 5 -13.24 -7.61 -8.92
N ALA A 6 -14.11 -6.93 -9.68
CA ALA A 6 -15.35 -7.48 -10.21
C ALA A 6 -15.08 -8.65 -11.18
N GLU A 7 -14.08 -8.52 -12.06
CA GLU A 7 -13.66 -9.60 -12.96
C GLU A 7 -13.23 -10.86 -12.18
N VAL A 8 -12.46 -10.70 -11.09
CA VAL A 8 -12.09 -11.84 -10.23
C VAL A 8 -13.32 -12.50 -9.62
N GLN A 9 -14.28 -11.73 -9.10
CA GLN A 9 -15.52 -12.28 -8.54
C GLN A 9 -16.33 -13.04 -9.61
N GLN A 10 -16.41 -12.51 -10.83
CA GLN A 10 -17.10 -13.17 -11.94
C GLN A 10 -16.39 -14.44 -12.37
N ARG A 11 -15.05 -14.48 -12.30
CA ARG A 11 -14.25 -15.65 -12.67
C ARG A 11 -14.36 -16.79 -11.66
N PHE A 12 -14.58 -16.47 -10.40
CA PHE A 12 -14.69 -17.43 -9.29
C PHE A 12 -16.01 -17.24 -8.51
N PRO A 13 -17.18 -17.45 -9.15
CA PRO A 13 -18.48 -17.09 -8.58
C PRO A 13 -18.84 -17.88 -7.31
N ASP A 14 -18.30 -19.09 -7.16
CA ASP A 14 -18.57 -19.97 -6.03
C ASP A 14 -17.54 -19.83 -4.89
N GLU A 15 -16.50 -19.02 -5.09
CA GLU A 15 -15.44 -18.78 -4.11
C GLU A 15 -15.52 -17.35 -3.57
N ALA A 16 -16.04 -17.19 -2.34
CA ALA A 16 -16.15 -15.85 -1.73
C ALA A 16 -14.80 -15.14 -1.52
N LYS A 17 -13.70 -15.91 -1.40
CA LYS A 17 -12.34 -15.41 -1.16
C LYS A 17 -11.33 -16.18 -2.04
N PRO A 18 -11.33 -15.94 -3.35
CA PRO A 18 -10.56 -16.75 -4.30
C PRO A 18 -9.06 -16.45 -4.25
N LEU A 19 -8.64 -15.37 -3.59
CA LEU A 19 -7.25 -14.92 -3.64
C LEU A 19 -6.46 -15.38 -2.43
N TYR A 20 -5.34 -16.07 -2.68
CA TYR A 20 -4.33 -16.32 -1.66
C TYR A 20 -3.49 -15.08 -1.33
N GLY A 21 -3.17 -14.27 -2.35
CA GLY A 21 -2.22 -13.17 -2.20
C GLY A 21 -2.57 -11.94 -3.04
N ILE A 22 -2.22 -10.77 -2.51
CA ILE A 22 -2.23 -9.47 -3.21
C ILE A 22 -0.79 -8.98 -3.27
N VAL A 23 -0.31 -8.60 -4.46
CA VAL A 23 1.04 -8.05 -4.66
C VAL A 23 0.94 -6.65 -5.25
N ASN A 24 1.12 -5.64 -4.40
CA ASN A 24 1.19 -4.23 -4.79
C ASN A 24 2.61 -3.92 -5.29
N ASN A 25 2.85 -4.19 -6.57
CA ASN A 25 4.15 -3.98 -7.22
C ASN A 25 4.21 -2.72 -8.10
N ALA A 26 3.08 -2.22 -8.57
CA ALA A 26 3.07 -1.05 -9.46
C ALA A 26 3.75 0.15 -8.78
N GLY A 27 4.75 0.71 -9.45
CA GLY A 27 5.55 1.82 -8.93
C GLY A 27 6.20 2.62 -10.03
N ILE A 28 6.27 3.93 -9.86
CA ILE A 28 7.01 4.84 -10.73
C ILE A 28 8.10 5.58 -9.95
N GLY A 29 9.18 5.93 -10.65
CA GLY A 29 10.37 6.55 -10.07
C GLY A 29 10.41 8.08 -10.20
N PRO A 30 11.51 8.70 -9.72
CA PRO A 30 11.79 10.11 -9.90
C PRO A 30 11.71 10.55 -11.38
N GLY A 31 11.35 11.81 -11.62
CA GLY A 31 11.17 12.37 -12.97
C GLY A 31 9.71 12.48 -13.43
N ASN A 32 8.77 11.89 -12.69
CA ASN A 32 7.33 11.95 -12.99
C ASN A 32 6.56 13.02 -12.19
N GLY A 33 7.24 13.76 -11.31
CA GLY A 33 6.60 14.68 -10.35
C GLY A 33 6.02 13.97 -9.13
N ILE A 34 5.75 14.73 -8.05
CA ILE A 34 5.31 14.17 -6.76
C ILE A 34 3.92 13.55 -6.86
N ALA A 35 2.95 14.25 -7.46
CA ALA A 35 1.56 13.79 -7.49
C ALA A 35 1.39 12.44 -8.21
N PRO A 36 1.98 12.19 -9.40
CA PRO A 36 1.91 10.86 -10.02
C PRO A 36 2.59 9.75 -9.21
N ILE A 37 3.70 10.07 -8.52
CA ILE A 37 4.40 9.12 -7.65
C ILE A 37 3.49 8.72 -6.48
N LEU A 38 2.84 9.68 -5.82
CA LEU A 38 1.90 9.40 -4.73
C LEU A 38 0.67 8.63 -5.22
N ALA A 39 0.11 9.04 -6.36
CA ALA A 39 -1.05 8.38 -6.97
C ALA A 39 -0.77 6.90 -7.27
N THR A 40 0.45 6.56 -7.72
CA THR A 40 0.81 5.19 -8.08
C THR A 40 1.32 4.38 -6.89
N ASN A 41 2.33 4.89 -6.19
CA ASN A 41 3.10 4.11 -5.22
C ASN A 41 2.44 4.02 -3.84
N LEU A 42 1.61 5.02 -3.47
CA LEU A 42 0.91 5.04 -2.19
C LEU A 42 -0.58 4.74 -2.39
N TYR A 43 -1.30 5.64 -3.07
CA TYR A 43 -2.75 5.51 -3.23
C TYR A 43 -3.13 4.34 -4.13
N GLY A 44 -2.31 4.00 -5.13
CA GLY A 44 -2.54 2.83 -5.95
C GLY A 44 -2.58 1.54 -5.14
N ALA A 45 -1.60 1.33 -4.25
CA ALA A 45 -1.59 0.18 -3.35
C ALA A 45 -2.76 0.21 -2.35
N MET A 46 -3.13 1.39 -1.86
CA MET A 46 -4.30 1.58 -0.99
C MET A 46 -5.59 1.15 -1.68
N HIS A 47 -5.88 1.67 -2.88
CA HIS A 47 -7.09 1.33 -3.64
C HIS A 47 -7.13 -0.16 -4.01
N VAL A 48 -5.99 -0.77 -4.35
CA VAL A 48 -5.93 -2.23 -4.58
C VAL A 48 -6.30 -2.98 -3.32
N CYS A 49 -5.76 -2.60 -2.15
CA CYS A 49 -6.14 -3.22 -0.89
C CYS A 49 -7.64 -3.03 -0.59
N GLU A 50 -8.20 -1.84 -0.73
CA GLU A 50 -9.63 -1.59 -0.50
C GLU A 50 -10.53 -2.49 -1.35
N ALA A 51 -10.21 -2.64 -2.64
CA ALA A 51 -11.01 -3.44 -3.56
C ALA A 51 -10.78 -4.96 -3.43
N PHE A 52 -9.55 -5.40 -3.12
CA PHE A 52 -9.18 -6.82 -3.17
C PHE A 52 -9.11 -7.51 -1.79
N LEU A 53 -8.97 -6.77 -0.68
CA LEU A 53 -8.99 -7.36 0.67
C LEU A 53 -10.28 -8.16 0.99
N PRO A 54 -11.47 -7.78 0.52
CA PRO A 54 -12.68 -8.60 0.69
C PRO A 54 -12.56 -9.99 0.04
N LEU A 55 -11.77 -10.10 -1.03
CA LEU A 55 -11.54 -11.31 -1.83
C LEU A 55 -10.36 -12.16 -1.32
N LEU A 56 -9.61 -11.64 -0.35
CA LEU A 56 -8.44 -12.32 0.20
C LEU A 56 -8.84 -13.38 1.22
N GLN A 57 -8.26 -14.58 1.11
CA GLN A 57 -8.44 -15.70 2.03
C GLN A 57 -8.13 -15.30 3.48
N LYS A 58 -8.99 -15.72 4.41
CA LYS A 58 -8.79 -15.55 5.86
C LYS A 58 -9.19 -16.84 6.59
N PRO A 59 -8.34 -17.39 7.49
CA PRO A 59 -6.95 -16.97 7.77
C PRO A 59 -5.96 -17.39 6.66
N GLY A 60 -4.78 -16.79 6.63
CA GLY A 60 -3.64 -17.27 5.84
C GLY A 60 -3.30 -16.48 4.57
N GLY A 61 -4.22 -15.69 4.02
CA GLY A 61 -3.95 -14.82 2.89
C GLY A 61 -2.90 -13.76 3.20
N ARG A 62 -2.14 -13.33 2.18
CA ARG A 62 -0.99 -12.42 2.32
C ARG A 62 -1.11 -11.18 1.45
N VAL A 63 -0.63 -10.04 1.96
CA VAL A 63 -0.43 -8.82 1.18
C VAL A 63 1.07 -8.53 1.13
N VAL A 64 1.59 -8.28 -0.06
CA VAL A 64 2.99 -7.92 -0.30
C VAL A 64 3.01 -6.55 -0.96
N ASN A 65 3.57 -5.56 -0.25
CA ASN A 65 3.83 -4.23 -0.81
C ASN A 65 5.29 -4.15 -1.22
N ILE A 66 5.55 -3.93 -2.51
CA ILE A 66 6.91 -3.75 -3.00
C ILE A 66 7.34 -2.32 -2.70
N ALA A 67 8.30 -2.19 -1.79
CA ALA A 67 8.91 -0.91 -1.41
C ALA A 67 10.32 -0.79 -2.02
N SER A 68 11.05 0.24 -1.58
CA SER A 68 12.42 0.52 -2.02
C SER A 68 13.34 0.72 -0.83
N ALA A 69 14.62 0.37 -0.98
CA ALA A 69 15.67 0.69 -0.02
C ALA A 69 15.79 2.21 0.23
N SER A 70 15.32 3.05 -0.70
CA SER A 70 15.29 4.51 -0.52
C SER A 70 14.46 4.95 0.68
N GLY A 71 13.44 4.20 1.07
CA GLY A 71 12.62 4.48 2.26
C GLY A 71 13.45 4.46 3.55
N PRO A 72 14.03 3.32 3.96
CA PRO A 72 14.85 3.26 5.16
C PRO A 72 16.12 4.10 5.07
N MET A 73 16.72 4.28 3.88
CA MET A 73 17.87 5.17 3.72
C MET A 73 17.50 6.63 4.03
N PHE A 74 16.38 7.13 3.50
CA PHE A 74 15.88 8.46 3.83
C PHE A 74 15.66 8.65 5.34
N VAL A 75 15.01 7.68 5.99
CA VAL A 75 14.74 7.72 7.43
C VAL A 75 16.05 7.71 8.25
N ALA A 76 17.05 6.95 7.80
CA ALA A 76 18.35 6.87 8.46
C ALA A 76 19.09 8.22 8.42
N ASP A 77 18.96 8.98 7.33
CA ASP A 77 19.60 10.28 7.13
C ASP A 77 18.90 11.44 7.89
N LEU A 78 17.66 11.25 8.36
CA LEU A 78 16.97 12.25 9.16
C LEU A 78 17.63 12.40 10.54
N PRO A 79 17.74 13.64 11.09
CA PRO A 79 18.21 13.85 12.45
C PRO A 79 17.38 13.05 13.48
N PRO A 80 17.97 12.60 14.60
CA PRO A 80 17.22 11.88 15.64
C PRO A 80 16.02 12.65 16.20
N SER A 81 16.10 13.98 16.22
CA SER A 81 15.04 14.88 16.68
C SER A 81 14.03 15.27 15.60
N ALA A 82 14.19 14.80 14.35
CA ALA A 82 13.28 15.16 13.27
C ALA A 82 11.94 14.44 13.47
N GLU A 83 10.85 15.21 13.48
CA GLU A 83 9.50 14.65 13.64
C GLU A 83 9.18 13.60 12.57
N GLY A 84 9.62 13.81 11.33
CA GLY A 84 9.47 12.82 10.25
C GLY A 84 10.14 11.48 10.57
N ARG A 85 11.27 11.47 11.30
CA ARG A 85 11.92 10.22 11.72
C ARG A 85 11.09 9.51 12.78
N ARG A 86 10.53 10.26 13.73
CA ARG A 86 9.65 9.71 14.77
C ARG A 86 8.41 9.07 14.15
N VAL A 87 7.75 9.78 13.23
CA VAL A 87 6.52 9.30 12.61
C VAL A 87 6.76 8.08 11.70
N LEU A 88 7.79 8.12 10.85
CA LEU A 88 8.07 7.04 9.89
C LEU A 88 8.68 5.78 10.53
N THR A 89 9.03 5.82 11.82
CA THR A 89 9.54 4.66 12.58
C THR A 89 8.61 4.22 13.70
N HIS A 90 7.48 4.90 13.90
CA HIS A 90 6.53 4.55 14.96
C HIS A 90 5.86 3.20 14.63
N PRO A 91 5.79 2.25 15.59
CA PRO A 91 4.93 1.08 15.45
C PRO A 91 3.49 1.53 15.17
N LEU A 92 2.80 0.89 14.22
CA LEU A 92 1.49 1.30 13.70
C LEU A 92 0.41 1.42 14.80
N GLU A 93 0.36 2.57 15.46
CA GLU A 93 -0.79 3.09 16.21
C GLU A 93 -1.41 4.30 15.50
N SER A 94 -0.71 4.84 14.49
CA SER A 94 -1.20 5.98 13.73
C SER A 94 -2.37 5.60 12.84
N SER A 95 -3.49 6.30 13.04
CA SER A 95 -4.69 6.14 12.22
C SER A 95 -4.42 6.55 10.77
N HIS A 96 -5.30 6.12 9.86
CA HIS A 96 -5.30 6.58 8.47
C HIS A 96 -5.29 8.12 8.39
N ASP A 97 -5.98 8.80 9.31
CA ASP A 97 -6.06 10.25 9.38
C ASP A 97 -4.71 10.90 9.75
N GLU A 98 -3.93 10.28 10.64
CA GLU A 98 -2.59 10.78 11.01
C GLU A 98 -1.59 10.67 9.85
N LEU A 99 -1.68 9.61 9.04
CA LEU A 99 -0.82 9.44 7.87
C LEU A 99 -1.17 10.44 6.76
N MET A 100 -2.45 10.78 6.59
CA MET A 100 -2.91 11.73 5.58
C MET A 100 -2.58 13.19 5.92
N ALA A 101 -2.33 13.52 7.20
CA ALA A 101 -1.96 14.87 7.62
C ALA A 101 -0.50 15.26 7.28
N LEU A 102 0.30 14.33 6.76
CA LEU A 102 1.74 14.52 6.48
C LEU A 102 2.04 14.72 4.98
N ALA A 103 1.04 14.54 4.12
CA ALA A 103 1.12 14.71 2.66
C ALA A 103 0.65 16.11 2.24
#